data_AF-A0A821G5T5-F1
#
_entry.id   AF-A0A821G5T5-F1
#
_cell.length_a   1.000
_cell.length_b   1.000
_cell.length_c   1.000
_cell.angle_alpha   90.00
_cell.angle_beta   90.00
_cell.angle_gamma   90.00
#
_symmetry.space_group_name_H-M   'P 1'
#
loop_
_entity.id
_entity.type
_entity.pdbx_description
1 polymer ?
#
loop_
_entity_poly.entity_id
_entity_poly.type
_entity_poly.pdbx_seq_one_letter_code
_entity_poly.pdbx_strand_id
1 'polypeptide(L)'
;MYDLYKAFYNLNIRFRNLLVNSSLPIKINLSFISKSNFEHFNKDFILPNIHRITSLRVSNPMIYDLNISPTHMISKFVQLKRLFLDQIESIYMEKILRQLISLPFLTSLTIFTVDCIKNINALYLQIFNLPALKYCQLSLKEDLTRELLPIASNQLSSIE
;
A
#
# COMPACT_ATOMS: atom_id res chain seq x y z
N MET A 1 -27.22 37.06 -5.47
CA MET A 1 -26.07 36.31 -6.04
C MET A 1 -24.84 36.38 -5.14
N TYR A 2 -24.50 37.55 -4.57
CA TYR A 2 -23.37 37.72 -3.64
C TYR A 2 -23.47 36.88 -2.35
N ASP A 3 -24.64 36.82 -1.71
CA ASP A 3 -24.81 36.05 -0.47
C ASP A 3 -24.62 34.54 -0.69
N LEU A 4 -25.07 34.03 -1.84
CA LEU A 4 -24.88 32.65 -2.25
C LEU A 4 -23.38 32.34 -2.41
N TYR A 5 -22.65 33.21 -3.12
CA TYR A 5 -21.20 33.08 -3.27
C TYR A 5 -20.47 33.11 -1.92
N LYS A 6 -20.82 34.05 -1.04
CA LYS A 6 -20.22 34.19 0.29
C LYS A 6 -20.50 32.98 1.18
N ALA A 7 -21.71 32.41 1.09
CA ALA A 7 -22.05 31.18 1.80
C ALA A 7 -21.17 30.00 1.36
N PHE A 8 -21.02 29.77 0.05
CA PHE A 8 -20.13 28.72 -0.47
C PHE A 8 -18.66 28.98 -0.13
N TYR A 9 -18.20 30.23 -0.21
CA TYR A 9 -16.84 30.60 0.16
C TYR A 9 -16.54 30.29 1.64
N ASN A 10 -17.42 30.70 2.55
CA ASN A 10 -17.28 30.44 3.99
C ASN A 10 -17.33 28.94 4.30
N LEU A 11 -18.21 28.20 3.61
CA LEU A 11 -18.32 26.75 3.74
C LEU A 11 -17.00 26.08 3.31
N ASN A 12 -16.42 26.49 2.19
CA ASN A 12 -15.15 25.98 1.68
C ASN A 12 -13.99 26.28 2.63
N ILE A 13 -13.93 27.48 3.22
CA ILE A 13 -12.95 27.81 4.27
C ILE A 13 -13.10 26.88 5.46
N ARG A 14 -14.33 26.67 5.93
CA ARG A 14 -14.58 25.82 7.10
C ARG A 14 -14.17 24.38 6.83
N PHE A 15 -14.49 23.83 5.66
CA PHE A 15 -14.02 22.51 5.26
C PHE A 15 -12.50 22.43 5.15
N ARG A 16 -11.85 23.45 4.58
CA ARG A 16 -10.38 23.51 4.52
C ARG A 16 -9.77 23.50 5.93
N ASN A 17 -10.31 24.31 6.85
CA ASN A 17 -9.84 24.37 8.23
C ASN A 17 -10.04 23.04 8.95
N LEU A 18 -11.14 22.33 8.69
CA LEU A 18 -11.38 20.99 9.22
C LEU A 18 -10.41 19.95 8.66
N LEU A 19 -9.92 20.10 7.43
CA LEU A 19 -8.93 19.17 6.88
C LEU A 19 -7.52 19.46 7.40
N VAL A 20 -7.14 20.74 7.46
CA VAL A 20 -5.80 21.20 7.83
C VAL A 20 -5.55 21.13 9.34
N ASN A 21 -6.49 21.58 10.18
CA ASN A 21 -6.29 21.71 11.63
C ASN A 21 -6.84 20.52 12.44
N SER A 22 -7.32 19.48 11.77
CA SER A 22 -7.89 18.32 12.44
C SER A 22 -6.80 17.34 12.89
N SER A 23 -7.07 16.61 13.97
CA SER A 23 -6.26 15.47 14.41
C SER A 23 -6.77 14.14 13.88
N LEU A 24 -7.81 14.15 13.04
CA LEU A 24 -8.42 12.92 12.53
C LEU A 24 -7.44 12.13 11.66
N PRO A 25 -7.48 10.78 11.74
CA PRO A 25 -6.65 9.92 10.90
C PRO A 25 -7.07 10.02 9.44
N ILE A 26 -6.09 10.07 8.55
CA ILE A 26 -6.30 10.21 7.11
C ILE A 26 -6.12 8.86 6.42
N LYS A 27 -6.95 8.64 5.40
CA LYS A 27 -6.85 7.51 4.47
C LYS A 27 -6.70 8.08 3.06
N ILE A 28 -5.69 7.62 2.34
CA ILE A 28 -5.38 8.12 1.00
C ILE A 28 -5.50 6.97 -0.01
N ASN A 29 -6.13 7.28 -1.14
CA ASN A 29 -6.18 6.41 -2.31
C ASN A 29 -5.55 7.13 -3.50
N LEU A 30 -4.42 6.60 -3.98
CA LEU A 30 -3.66 7.12 -5.12
C LEU A 30 -3.88 6.31 -6.40
N SER A 31 -4.85 5.39 -6.45
CA SER A 31 -4.96 4.43 -7.55
C SER A 31 -5.22 5.07 -8.93
N PHE A 32 -5.84 6.26 -8.97
CA PHE A 32 -6.32 6.90 -10.21
C PHE A 32 -5.77 8.32 -10.42
N ILE A 33 -4.83 8.76 -9.59
CA ILE A 33 -4.27 10.10 -9.72
C ILE A 33 -3.28 10.14 -10.89
N SER A 34 -3.26 11.19 -11.69
CA SER A 34 -2.22 11.38 -12.70
C SER A 34 -0.92 11.87 -12.03
N LYS A 35 0.22 11.76 -12.73
CA LYS A 35 1.52 12.22 -12.23
C LYS A 35 1.53 13.70 -11.82
N SER A 36 1.05 14.58 -12.70
CA SER A 36 1.02 16.02 -12.45
C SER A 36 0.17 16.36 -11.22
N ASN A 37 -0.99 15.70 -11.10
CA ASN A 37 -1.88 15.87 -9.95
C ASN A 37 -1.25 15.30 -8.68
N PHE A 38 -0.49 14.21 -8.78
CA PHE A 38 0.20 13.61 -7.64
C PHE A 38 1.26 14.54 -7.05
N GLU A 39 2.07 15.21 -7.86
CA GLU A 39 3.10 16.13 -7.34
C GLU A 39 2.48 17.27 -6.52
N HIS A 40 1.39 17.86 -7.02
CA HIS A 40 0.65 18.93 -6.35
C HIS A 40 0.00 18.40 -5.07
N PHE A 41 -0.70 17.26 -5.17
CA PHE A 41 -1.35 16.62 -4.03
C PHE A 41 -0.34 16.20 -2.95
N ASN A 42 0.83 15.70 -3.35
CA ASN A 42 1.89 15.31 -2.45
C ASN A 42 2.41 16.52 -1.65
N LYS A 43 2.71 17.62 -2.34
CA LYS A 43 3.22 18.85 -1.72
C LYS A 43 2.19 19.52 -0.82
N ASP A 44 0.95 19.64 -1.29
CA ASP A 44 -0.05 20.47 -0.64
C ASP A 44 -0.86 19.72 0.42
N PHE A 45 -0.94 18.39 0.33
CA PHE A 45 -1.77 17.58 1.22
C PHE A 45 -1.01 16.45 1.92
N ILE A 46 -0.26 15.61 1.20
CA ILE A 46 0.37 14.43 1.81
C ILE A 46 1.47 14.83 2.79
N LEU A 47 2.43 15.64 2.36
CA LEU A 47 3.59 16.00 3.20
C LEU A 47 3.19 16.73 4.49
N PRO A 48 2.30 17.74 4.48
CA PRO A 48 1.86 18.39 5.72
C PRO A 48 1.15 17.45 6.69
N ASN A 49 0.46 16.44 6.16
CA ASN A 49 -0.37 15.52 6.95
C ASN A 49 0.24 14.13 7.11
N ILE A 50 1.53 13.96 6.82
CA ILE A 50 2.14 12.62 6.69
C ILE A 50 2.06 11.79 7.98
N HIS A 51 2.15 12.49 9.12
CA HIS A 51 2.03 11.93 10.46
C HIS A 51 0.61 11.49 10.82
N ARG A 52 -0.43 11.86 10.05
CA ARG A 52 -1.83 11.48 10.29
C ARG A 52 -2.30 10.35 9.38
N ILE A 53 -1.52 10.00 8.37
CA ILE A 53 -1.92 9.02 7.36
C ILE A 53 -1.77 7.62 7.94
N THR A 54 -2.91 6.97 8.13
CA THR A 54 -3.01 5.62 8.70
C THR A 54 -3.31 4.55 7.66
N SER A 55 -3.77 4.94 6.47
CA SER A 55 -4.10 4.02 5.38
C SER A 55 -3.67 4.62 4.05
N LEU A 56 -2.99 3.81 3.24
CA LEU A 56 -2.52 4.19 1.92
C LEU A 56 -2.87 3.10 0.92
N ARG A 57 -3.47 3.49 -0.22
CA ARG A 57 -3.64 2.63 -1.39
C ARG A 57 -2.85 3.19 -2.56
N VAL A 58 -2.02 2.37 -3.17
CA VAL A 58 -1.14 2.73 -4.29
C VAL A 58 -1.35 1.73 -5.42
N SER A 59 -1.33 2.21 -6.67
CA SER A 59 -1.37 1.37 -7.87
C SER A 59 -0.11 1.49 -8.73
N ASN A 60 0.06 0.54 -9.66
CA ASN A 60 1.26 0.40 -10.50
C ASN A 60 1.73 1.69 -11.19
N PRO A 61 0.87 2.49 -11.85
CA PRO A 61 1.31 3.70 -12.56
C PRO A 61 2.06 4.70 -11.67
N MET A 62 1.76 4.72 -10.38
CA MET A 62 2.49 5.55 -9.43
C MET A 62 3.91 5.03 -9.21
N ILE A 63 4.13 3.71 -9.21
CA ILE A 63 5.43 3.10 -8.91
C ILE A 63 6.48 3.31 -10.02
N TYR A 64 6.09 3.35 -11.30
CA TYR A 64 7.03 3.57 -12.42
C TYR A 64 7.63 4.97 -12.44
N ASP A 65 6.84 5.99 -12.09
CA ASP A 65 7.22 7.39 -12.26
C ASP A 65 8.09 7.94 -11.13
N LEU A 66 8.39 7.10 -10.15
CA LEU A 66 9.21 7.43 -9.00
C LEU A 66 10.69 7.17 -9.32
N ASN A 67 11.21 7.92 -10.29
CA ASN A 67 12.64 8.26 -10.36
C ASN A 67 13.11 9.02 -9.11
N ILE A 68 12.17 9.46 -8.26
CA ILE A 68 12.34 9.67 -6.82
C ILE A 68 11.78 8.43 -6.10
N SER A 69 12.52 7.33 -6.15
CA SER A 69 12.21 6.00 -5.59
C SER A 69 10.90 5.88 -4.76
N PRO A 70 9.85 5.15 -5.22
CA PRO A 70 8.53 5.03 -4.54
C PRO A 70 8.63 4.63 -3.09
N THR A 71 9.66 3.84 -2.93
CA THR A 71 9.97 3.08 -1.78
C THR A 71 10.41 4.07 -0.65
N HIS A 72 11.10 5.17 -0.96
CA HIS A 72 11.45 6.16 0.09
C HIS A 72 10.24 6.95 0.61
N MET A 73 9.13 7.00 -0.13
CA MET A 73 7.93 7.68 0.35
C MET A 73 7.19 6.83 1.38
N ILE A 74 7.12 5.51 1.18
CA ILE A 74 6.38 4.60 2.05
C ILE A 74 6.95 4.62 3.47
N SER A 75 8.27 4.64 3.61
CA SER A 75 8.93 4.70 4.93
C SER A 75 8.67 5.98 5.72
N LYS A 76 8.22 7.07 5.06
CA LYS A 76 7.91 8.34 5.75
C LYS A 76 6.56 8.31 6.46
N PHE A 77 5.67 7.37 6.16
CA PHE A 77 4.36 7.26 6.81
C PHE A 77 4.48 6.54 8.16
N VAL A 78 5.09 7.21 9.13
CA VAL A 78 5.39 6.63 10.45
C VAL A 78 4.16 6.12 11.20
N GLN A 79 2.96 6.62 10.91
CA GLN A 79 1.68 6.19 11.51
C GLN A 79 0.87 5.22 10.62
N LEU A 80 1.46 4.71 9.54
CA LEU A 80 0.76 3.85 8.59
C LEU A 80 0.38 2.52 9.23
N LYS A 81 -0.92 2.22 9.22
CA LYS A 81 -1.50 0.98 9.76
C LYS A 81 -1.94 0.00 8.69
N ARG A 82 -2.32 0.51 7.52
CA ARG A 82 -2.85 -0.28 6.40
C ARG A 82 -2.23 0.16 5.08
N LEU A 83 -1.67 -0.80 4.34
CA LEU A 83 -1.14 -0.58 3.01
C LEU A 83 -1.83 -1.49 2.00
N PHE A 84 -2.35 -0.90 0.93
CA PHE A 84 -2.94 -1.59 -0.20
C PHE A 84 -2.07 -1.35 -1.43
N LEU A 85 -1.48 -2.41 -1.94
CA LEU A 85 -0.69 -2.45 -3.16
C LEU A 85 -1.54 -3.10 -4.24
N ASP A 86 -1.98 -2.31 -5.20
CA ASP A 86 -2.93 -2.75 -6.22
C ASP A 86 -2.28 -2.76 -7.61
N GLN A 87 -2.45 -3.85 -8.35
CA GLN A 87 -1.88 -4.05 -9.67
C GLN A 87 -0.35 -3.86 -9.73
N ILE A 88 0.41 -4.16 -8.68
CA ILE A 88 1.86 -3.87 -8.68
C ILE A 88 2.65 -4.95 -9.44
N GLU A 89 3.64 -4.54 -10.24
CA GLU A 89 4.59 -5.48 -10.86
C GLU A 89 5.51 -6.13 -9.81
N SER A 90 5.73 -7.44 -9.97
CA SER A 90 6.48 -8.29 -9.05
C SER A 90 7.92 -7.82 -8.86
N ILE A 91 8.52 -7.18 -9.87
CA ILE A 91 9.89 -6.65 -9.83
C ILE A 91 10.10 -5.60 -8.73
N TYR A 92 9.04 -4.93 -8.27
CA TYR A 92 9.12 -3.91 -7.23
C TYR A 92 8.86 -4.45 -5.82
N MET A 93 8.31 -5.67 -5.70
CA MET A 93 7.85 -6.22 -4.42
C MET A 93 8.95 -6.28 -3.37
N GLU A 94 10.11 -6.82 -3.73
CA GLU A 94 11.23 -6.96 -2.80
C GLU A 94 11.66 -5.60 -2.22
N LYS A 95 11.74 -4.58 -3.08
CA LYS A 95 12.14 -3.23 -2.66
C LYS A 95 11.09 -2.59 -1.75
N ILE A 96 9.81 -2.79 -2.04
CA ILE A 96 8.71 -2.27 -1.21
C ILE A 96 8.72 -2.96 0.15
N LEU A 97 8.75 -4.31 0.17
CA LEU A 97 8.69 -5.10 1.41
C LEU A 97 9.84 -4.77 2.37
N ARG A 98 11.07 -4.58 1.85
CA ARG A 98 12.22 -4.17 2.67
C ARG A 98 11.98 -2.92 3.49
N GLN A 99 11.15 -1.99 3.02
CA GLN A 99 10.88 -0.76 3.75
C GLN A 99 9.70 -0.86 4.69
N LEU A 100 8.77 -1.77 4.42
CA LEU A 100 7.68 -2.02 5.34
C LEU A 100 8.20 -2.51 6.70
N ILE A 101 9.39 -3.12 6.73
CA ILE A 101 10.09 -3.49 7.98
C ILE A 101 10.26 -2.28 8.91
N SER A 102 10.53 -1.09 8.35
CA SER A 102 10.72 0.14 9.12
C SER A 102 9.43 0.78 9.64
N LEU A 103 8.26 0.22 9.32
CA LEU A 103 6.95 0.78 9.70
C LEU A 103 6.40 0.10 10.96
N PRO A 104 6.56 0.70 12.16
CA PRO A 104 6.28 0.05 13.43
C PRO A 104 4.79 -0.22 13.67
N PHE A 105 3.89 0.44 12.94
CA PHE A 105 2.44 0.31 13.13
C PHE A 105 1.73 -0.38 11.96
N LEU A 106 2.46 -0.92 10.98
CA LEU A 106 1.85 -1.56 9.82
C LEU A 106 1.23 -2.91 10.21
N THR A 107 -0.07 -2.88 10.53
CA THR A 107 -0.84 -4.06 10.95
C THR A 107 -1.54 -4.80 9.82
N SER A 108 -1.75 -4.16 8.67
CA SER A 108 -2.49 -4.72 7.54
C SER A 108 -1.76 -4.46 6.23
N LEU A 109 -1.56 -5.52 5.46
CA LEU A 109 -0.97 -5.47 4.12
C LEU A 109 -1.87 -6.22 3.14
N THR A 110 -2.19 -5.58 2.04
CA THR A 110 -2.94 -6.19 0.94
C THR A 110 -2.15 -6.02 -0.34
N ILE A 111 -1.91 -7.11 -1.07
CA ILE A 111 -1.12 -7.12 -2.30
C ILE A 111 -1.89 -7.81 -3.42
N PHE A 112 -2.06 -7.09 -4.54
CA PHE A 112 -2.53 -7.61 -5.81
C PHE A 112 -1.44 -7.37 -6.86
N THR A 113 -0.91 -8.43 -7.47
CA THR A 113 0.11 -8.31 -8.52
C THR A 113 -0.46 -8.45 -9.92
N VAL A 114 0.17 -7.79 -10.91
CA VAL A 114 -0.21 -7.91 -12.33
C VAL A 114 0.44 -9.08 -13.04
N ASP A 115 1.56 -9.58 -12.51
CA ASP A 115 2.43 -10.58 -13.09
C ASP A 115 2.81 -11.67 -12.07
N CYS A 116 3.41 -12.74 -12.57
CA CYS A 116 3.83 -13.90 -11.77
C CYS A 116 5.05 -13.56 -10.90
N ILE A 117 5.02 -13.99 -9.63
CA ILE A 117 6.14 -13.79 -8.72
C ILE A 117 7.15 -14.93 -8.87
N LYS A 118 8.35 -14.61 -9.36
CA LYS A 118 9.43 -15.59 -9.57
C LYS A 118 9.78 -16.37 -8.30
N ASN A 119 9.92 -15.71 -7.15
CA ASN A 119 10.27 -16.37 -5.89
C ASN A 119 9.23 -16.07 -4.80
N ILE A 120 8.14 -16.84 -4.83
CA ILE A 120 7.04 -16.70 -3.87
C ILE A 120 7.49 -16.99 -2.43
N ASN A 121 8.42 -17.93 -2.23
CA ASN A 121 8.94 -18.27 -0.90
C ASN A 121 9.71 -17.08 -0.29
N ALA A 122 10.55 -16.41 -1.08
CA ALA A 122 11.25 -15.21 -0.64
C ALA A 122 10.29 -14.05 -0.31
N LEU A 123 9.18 -13.93 -1.06
CA LEU A 123 8.13 -12.95 -0.76
C LEU A 123 7.47 -13.24 0.59
N TYR A 124 7.04 -14.49 0.82
CA TYR A 124 6.42 -14.89 2.08
C TYR A 124 7.34 -14.66 3.28
N LEU A 125 8.62 -15.04 3.17
CA LEU A 125 9.61 -14.80 4.22
C LEU A 125 9.73 -13.30 4.57
N GLN A 126 9.76 -12.43 3.55
CA GLN A 126 9.82 -10.98 3.78
C GLN A 126 8.56 -10.43 4.43
N ILE A 127 7.38 -10.94 4.05
CA ILE A 127 6.10 -10.54 4.65
C ILE A 127 6.02 -10.99 6.12
N PHE A 128 6.44 -12.22 6.43
CA PHE A 128 6.43 -12.73 7.80
C PHE A 128 7.45 -12.06 8.72
N ASN A 129 8.48 -11.44 8.14
CA ASN A 129 9.43 -10.61 8.88
C ASN A 129 8.90 -9.20 9.23
N LEU A 130 7.68 -8.85 8.86
CA LEU A 130 7.10 -7.54 9.19
C LEU A 130 6.64 -7.50 10.66
N PRO A 131 7.20 -6.62 11.50
CA PRO A 131 7.17 -6.77 12.96
C PRO A 131 5.78 -6.58 13.59
N ALA A 132 4.92 -5.80 12.96
CA ALA A 132 3.61 -5.44 13.50
C ALA A 132 2.44 -6.03 12.70
N LEU A 133 2.73 -6.84 11.67
CA LEU A 133 1.72 -7.33 10.73
C LEU A 133 0.78 -8.32 11.40
N LYS A 134 -0.53 -8.09 11.26
CA LYS A 134 -1.60 -8.96 11.79
C LYS A 134 -2.50 -9.52 10.70
N TYR A 135 -2.70 -8.74 9.65
CA TYR A 135 -3.56 -9.09 8.52
C TYR A 135 -2.76 -9.01 7.23
N CYS A 136 -2.77 -10.09 6.47
CA CYS A 136 -2.17 -10.15 5.15
C CYS A 136 -3.19 -10.72 4.17
N GLN A 137 -3.40 -10.05 3.06
CA GLN A 137 -4.20 -10.54 1.95
C GLN A 137 -3.37 -10.48 0.68
N LEU A 138 -3.25 -11.62 -0.01
CA LEU A 138 -2.45 -11.76 -1.20
C LEU A 138 -3.33 -12.31 -2.33
N SER A 139 -3.20 -11.69 -3.50
CA SER A 139 -3.77 -12.18 -4.75
C SER A 139 -2.65 -12.15 -5.78
N LEU A 140 -1.95 -13.28 -5.86
CA LEU A 140 -0.74 -13.43 -6.67
C LEU A 140 -1.11 -14.19 -7.93
N LYS A 141 -0.55 -13.80 -9.08
CA LYS A 141 -0.61 -14.66 -10.26
C LYS A 141 0.36 -15.81 -10.07
N GLU A 142 -0.15 -17.04 -10.17
CA GLU A 142 0.66 -18.25 -10.15
C GLU A 142 1.12 -18.57 -11.57
N ASP A 143 2.39 -18.93 -11.71
CA ASP A 143 2.86 -19.64 -12.90
C ASP A 143 2.28 -21.05 -12.83
N LEU A 144 1.31 -21.35 -13.71
CA LEU A 144 0.69 -22.68 -13.88
C LEU A 144 1.71 -23.78 -14.23
N THR A 145 2.98 -23.43 -14.43
CA THR A 145 4.09 -24.33 -14.75
C THR A 145 4.80 -24.90 -13.51
N ARG A 146 4.44 -24.49 -12.29
CA ARG A 146 4.98 -25.11 -11.06
C ARG A 146 4.11 -26.30 -10.65
N GLU A 147 4.48 -27.44 -11.22
CA GLU A 147 4.42 -28.79 -10.64
C GLU A 147 3.42 -28.98 -9.51
N LEU A 148 2.37 -29.75 -9.82
CA LEU A 148 1.62 -30.57 -8.85
C LEU A 148 2.58 -31.04 -7.76
N LEU A 149 2.42 -30.51 -6.55
CA LEU A 149 3.05 -31.08 -5.37
C LEU A 149 2.75 -32.59 -5.42
N PRO A 150 3.76 -33.48 -5.42
CA PRO A 150 3.48 -34.90 -5.34
C PRO A 150 2.71 -35.10 -4.05
N ILE A 151 1.42 -35.37 -4.18
CA ILE A 151 0.59 -35.85 -3.09
C ILE A 151 1.33 -37.07 -2.58
N ALA A 152 1.80 -37.02 -1.34
CA ALA A 152 2.48 -38.13 -0.72
C ALA A 152 1.49 -39.31 -0.68
N SER A 153 1.56 -40.18 -1.70
CA SER A 153 0.88 -41.47 -1.73
C SER A 153 1.67 -42.45 -0.87
N ASN A 154 1.96 -42.09 0.38
CA ASN A 154 2.43 -43.06 1.35
C ASN A 154 1.18 -43.75 1.88
N GLN A 155 0.80 -44.80 1.14
CA GLN A 155 -0.01 -45.89 1.67
C GLN A 155 0.55 -46.24 3.05
N LEU A 156 -0.31 -46.16 4.07
CA LEU A 156 -0.05 -46.78 5.36
C LEU A 156 0.22 -48.26 5.09
N SER A 157 1.48 -48.68 5.20
CA SER A 157 1.84 -50.07 5.31
C SER A 157 1.27 -50.58 6.63
N SER A 158 0.51 -51.66 6.56
CA SER A 158 0.13 -52.46 7.71
C SER A 158 1.42 -52.96 8.38
N ILE A 159 1.63 -52.64 9.65
CA ILE A 159 2.57 -53.37 10.49
C ILE A 159 1.71 -54.30 11.34
N GLU A 160 2.08 -55.58 11.27
CA GLU A 160 1.56 -56.74 11.99
C GLU A 160 1.56 -56.57 13.51
#